data_AF-A0A7C3QEU8-F1
#
_entry.id   AF-A0A7C3QEU8-F1
#
_cell.length_a   1.000
_cell.length_b   1.000
_cell.length_c   1.000
_cell.angle_alpha   90.00
_cell.angle_beta   90.00
_cell.angle_gamma   90.00
#
_symmetry.space_group_name_H-M   'P 1'
#
loop_
_entity.id
_entity.type
_entity.pdbx_description
1 polymer ?
#
loop_
_entity_poly.entity_id
_entity_poly.type
_entity_poly.pdbx_seq_one_letter_code
_entity_poly.pdbx_strand_id
1 'polypeptide(L)'
;MNSDRPDARRLRRGRAIYNYRCYFCHGYNGDAKTLASTYLSPPPRDFRSLDAARVSREQFIRAVTHGKPGTAMMRFDGVLNREDIQAVVDFVLTTFVINKEYNTRYLIPENGWENHQRYAIAFPFALG
;
A
#
# COMPACT_ATOMS: atom_id res chain seq x y z
N MET A 1 -20.41 -15.33 16.19
CA MET A 1 -19.88 -15.52 14.81
C MET A 1 -19.15 -14.24 14.45
N ASN A 2 -17.82 -14.28 14.33
CA ASN A 2 -16.99 -13.07 14.25
C ASN A 2 -16.94 -12.58 12.78
N SER A 3 -17.82 -11.66 12.39
CA SER A 3 -17.94 -11.15 11.00
C SER A 3 -16.86 -10.13 10.61
N ASP A 4 -15.78 -10.05 11.37
CA ASP A 4 -14.81 -8.95 11.30
C ASP A 4 -13.63 -9.21 10.36
N ARG A 5 -13.51 -10.43 9.79
CA ARG A 5 -12.52 -10.70 8.75
C ARG A 5 -13.07 -10.34 7.37
N PRO A 6 -12.34 -9.56 6.56
CA PRO A 6 -12.75 -9.24 5.20
C PRO A 6 -12.78 -10.51 4.34
N ASP A 7 -13.83 -10.65 3.53
CA ASP A 7 -13.93 -11.75 2.57
C ASP A 7 -12.90 -11.62 1.42
N ALA A 8 -12.67 -12.71 0.69
CA ALA A 8 -11.70 -12.75 -0.40
C ALA A 8 -12.04 -11.80 -1.57
N ARG A 9 -13.32 -11.47 -1.79
CA ARG A 9 -13.73 -10.52 -2.84
C ARG A 9 -13.36 -9.09 -2.42
N ARG A 10 -13.56 -8.73 -1.17
CA ARG A 10 -13.17 -7.44 -0.60
C ARG A 10 -11.66 -7.25 -0.65
N LEU A 11 -10.88 -8.25 -0.25
CA LEU A 11 -9.42 -8.20 -0.33
C LEU A 11 -8.93 -8.06 -1.77
N ARG A 12 -9.51 -8.78 -2.74
CA ARG A 12 -9.18 -8.61 -4.17
C ARG A 12 -9.48 -7.21 -4.69
N ARG A 13 -10.62 -6.63 -4.30
CA ARG A 13 -10.98 -5.25 -4.65
C ARG A 13 -10.01 -4.24 -4.04
N GLY A 14 -9.67 -4.42 -2.76
CA GLY A 14 -8.68 -3.61 -2.06
C GLY A 14 -7.30 -3.66 -2.72
N ARG A 15 -6.85 -4.86 -3.11
CA ARG A 15 -5.59 -5.06 -3.85
C ARG A 15 -5.57 -4.28 -5.17
N ALA A 16 -6.65 -4.35 -5.95
CA ALA A 16 -6.74 -3.62 -7.21
C ALA A 16 -6.64 -2.10 -7.01
N ILE A 17 -7.34 -1.56 -6.00
CA ILE A 17 -7.26 -0.14 -5.65
C ILE A 17 -5.85 0.24 -5.19
N TYR A 18 -5.25 -0.57 -4.31
CA TYR A 18 -3.88 -0.35 -3.80
C TYR A 18 -2.87 -0.28 -4.95
N ASN A 19 -2.91 -1.27 -5.84
CA ASN A 19 -2.02 -1.37 -7.00
C ASN A 19 -2.25 -0.25 -8.03
N TYR A 20 -3.40 0.40 -8.05
CA TYR A 20 -3.68 1.49 -8.98
C TYR A 20 -3.36 2.87 -8.37
N ARG A 21 -3.50 3.04 -7.05
CA ARG A 21 -3.46 4.38 -6.42
C ARG A 21 -2.43 4.55 -5.33
N CYS A 22 -2.14 3.51 -4.56
CA CYS A 22 -1.37 3.64 -3.31
C CYS A 22 0.09 3.22 -3.48
N TYR A 23 0.35 2.26 -4.37
CA TYR A 23 1.67 1.65 -4.52
C TYR A 23 2.78 2.65 -4.88
N PHE A 24 2.46 3.73 -5.61
CA PHE A 24 3.47 4.66 -6.09
C PHE A 24 4.25 5.29 -4.94
N CYS A 25 3.56 5.60 -3.83
CA CYS A 25 4.17 6.12 -2.61
C CYS A 25 4.50 5.01 -1.60
N HIS A 26 3.62 4.01 -1.43
CA HIS A 26 3.75 3.00 -0.38
C HIS A 26 4.47 1.72 -0.80
N GLY A 27 4.89 1.60 -2.06
CA GLY A 27 5.51 0.41 -2.63
C GLY A 27 4.52 -0.71 -2.91
N TYR A 28 4.78 -1.55 -3.91
CA TYR A 28 3.91 -2.70 -4.18
C TYR A 28 3.81 -3.65 -2.98
N ASN A 29 4.86 -3.74 -2.17
CA ASN A 29 4.91 -4.58 -0.98
C ASN A 29 4.54 -3.83 0.31
N GLY A 30 4.13 -2.56 0.25
CA GLY A 30 3.75 -1.81 1.44
C GLY A 30 4.92 -1.41 2.35
N ASP A 31 6.15 -1.47 1.85
CA ASP A 31 7.38 -1.11 2.55
C ASP A 31 7.84 0.34 2.33
N ALA A 32 7.07 1.13 1.58
CA ALA A 32 7.40 2.50 1.17
C ALA A 32 8.76 2.64 0.47
N LYS A 33 9.30 1.55 -0.10
CA LYS A 33 10.54 1.57 -0.88
C LYS A 33 10.23 1.89 -2.33
N THR A 34 10.04 3.17 -2.61
CA THR A 34 9.84 3.69 -3.98
C THR A 34 10.68 4.93 -4.21
N LEU A 35 10.92 5.25 -5.49
CA LEU A 35 11.56 6.52 -5.84
C LEU A 35 10.73 7.73 -5.36
N ALA A 36 9.40 7.66 -5.44
CA ALA A 36 8.55 8.74 -4.93
C ALA A 36 8.81 8.99 -3.44
N SER A 37 8.90 7.92 -2.64
CA SER A 37 9.15 7.99 -1.20
C SER A 37 10.42 8.78 -0.85
N THR A 38 11.49 8.68 -1.67
CA THR A 38 12.76 9.39 -1.39
C THR A 38 12.68 10.91 -1.58
N TYR A 39 11.64 11.41 -2.25
CA TYR A 39 11.41 12.84 -2.45
C TYR A 39 10.37 13.44 -1.47
N LEU A 40 9.81 12.64 -0.57
CA LEU A 40 8.75 13.07 0.34
C LEU A 40 9.26 13.23 1.78
N SER A 41 8.87 14.35 2.41
CA SER A 41 9.14 14.63 3.82
C SER A 41 7.85 15.03 4.54
N PRO A 42 7.39 14.24 5.55
CA PRO A 42 7.92 12.95 5.94
C PRO A 42 7.67 11.85 4.87
N PRO A 43 8.46 10.76 4.86
CA PRO A 43 8.23 9.66 3.95
C PRO A 43 6.89 8.94 4.23
N PRO A 44 6.29 8.29 3.22
CA PRO A 44 5.15 7.40 3.42
C PRO A 44 5.45 6.31 4.44
N ARG A 45 4.41 5.88 5.15
CA ARG A 45 4.51 4.84 6.18
C ARG A 45 4.87 3.49 5.54
N ASP A 46 5.92 2.85 6.06
CA ASP A 46 6.18 1.41 5.88
C ASP A 46 5.17 0.62 6.73
N PHE A 47 4.20 -0.02 6.08
CA PHE A 47 3.17 -0.81 6.75
C PHE A 47 3.72 -2.12 7.32
N ARG A 48 4.77 -2.68 6.73
CA ARG A 48 5.37 -3.94 7.16
C ARG A 48 6.14 -3.79 8.47
N SER A 49 6.60 -2.59 8.78
CA SER A 49 7.21 -2.28 10.10
C SER A 49 6.21 -2.16 11.26
N LEU A 50 4.90 -2.07 10.98
CA LEU A 50 3.90 -1.78 12.02
C LEU A 50 3.57 -3.00 12.88
N ASP A 51 3.36 -2.76 14.17
CA ASP A 51 2.78 -3.75 15.09
C ASP A 51 1.25 -3.77 14.93
N ALA A 52 0.71 -4.92 14.57
CA ALA A 52 -0.74 -5.13 14.40
C ALA A 52 -1.53 -4.82 15.68
N ALA A 53 -0.94 -5.00 16.86
CA ALA A 53 -1.58 -4.69 18.14
C ALA A 53 -1.70 -3.19 18.42
N ARG A 54 -0.98 -2.33 17.68
CA ARG A 54 -0.90 -0.88 17.89
C ARG A 54 -1.58 -0.04 16.82
N VAL A 55 -2.23 -0.68 15.85
CA VAL A 55 -2.93 0.01 14.77
C VAL A 55 -4.44 -0.14 14.91
N SER A 56 -5.18 0.92 14.59
CA SER A 56 -6.64 0.87 14.47
C SER A 56 -7.06 0.95 13.02
N ARG A 57 -8.03 0.12 12.64
CA ARG A 57 -8.65 0.12 11.32
C ARG A 57 -9.26 1.48 10.99
N GLU A 58 -9.92 2.10 11.96
CA GLU A 58 -10.58 3.39 11.84
C GLU A 58 -9.55 4.51 11.58
N GLN A 59 -8.36 4.43 12.18
CA GLN A 59 -7.28 5.38 11.90
C GLN A 59 -6.83 5.31 10.43
N PHE A 60 -6.76 4.11 9.85
CA PHE A 60 -6.42 3.91 8.45
C PHE A 60 -7.54 4.40 7.53
N ILE A 61 -8.81 4.09 7.85
CA ILE A 61 -9.96 4.62 7.11
C ILE A 61 -9.93 6.15 7.11
N ARG A 62 -9.74 6.78 8.27
CA ARG A 62 -9.65 8.25 8.36
C ARG A 62 -8.49 8.81 7.55
N ALA A 63 -7.33 8.16 7.58
CA ALA A 63 -6.16 8.58 6.81
C ALA A 63 -6.38 8.49 5.29
N VAL A 64 -7.00 7.41 4.80
CA VAL A 64 -7.32 7.28 3.37
C VAL A 64 -8.44 8.25 2.98
N THR A 65 -9.47 8.39 3.82
CA THR A 65 -10.62 9.28 3.56
C THR A 65 -10.16 10.72 3.44
N HIS A 66 -9.43 11.24 4.44
CA HIS A 66 -9.14 12.67 4.56
C HIS A 66 -7.69 13.07 4.27
N GLY A 67 -6.83 12.11 3.94
CA GLY A 67 -5.40 12.30 3.80
C GLY A 67 -4.69 12.44 5.16
N LYS A 68 -3.43 12.88 5.12
CA LYS A 68 -2.63 13.20 6.32
C LYS A 68 -2.08 14.62 6.22
N PRO A 69 -2.62 15.59 6.98
CA PRO A 69 -2.08 16.94 7.05
C PRO A 69 -0.59 16.96 7.37
N GLY A 70 0.16 17.86 6.74
CA GLY A 70 1.62 17.95 6.89
C GLY A 70 2.41 16.88 6.14
N THR A 71 1.77 16.11 5.24
CA THR A 71 2.40 15.12 4.36
C THR A 71 1.85 15.24 2.94
N ALA A 72 2.47 14.55 1.98
CA ALA A 72 1.95 14.48 0.61
C ALA A 72 0.72 13.56 0.42
N MET A 73 0.27 12.88 1.47
CA MET A 73 -0.88 11.97 1.37
C MET A 73 -2.19 12.75 1.24
N MET A 74 -2.68 12.83 0.00
CA MET A 74 -3.97 13.43 -0.33
C MET A 74 -5.17 12.66 0.24
N ARG A 75 -6.33 13.32 0.26
CA ARG A 75 -7.63 12.71 0.55
C ARG A 75 -8.18 11.93 -0.65
N PHE A 76 -8.92 10.86 -0.39
CA PHE A 76 -9.53 10.00 -1.42
C PHE A 76 -11.06 9.97 -1.37
N ASP A 77 -11.71 10.68 -0.46
CA ASP A 77 -13.18 10.75 -0.34
C ASP A 77 -13.91 11.37 -1.54
N GLY A 78 -13.21 12.11 -2.40
CA GLY A 78 -13.71 12.56 -3.71
C GLY A 78 -13.42 11.62 -4.90
N VAL A 79 -12.69 10.51 -4.68
CA VAL A 79 -12.20 9.62 -5.74
C VAL A 79 -12.64 8.16 -5.52
N LEU A 80 -12.76 7.75 -4.26
CA LEU A 80 -13.16 6.41 -3.84
C LEU A 80 -14.42 6.52 -2.97
N ASN A 81 -15.39 5.63 -3.20
CA ASN A 81 -16.52 5.52 -2.30
C ASN A 81 -16.12 4.87 -0.96
N ARG A 82 -17.04 4.90 0.01
CA ARG A 82 -16.80 4.35 1.35
C ARG A 82 -16.40 2.87 1.34
N GLU A 83 -17.00 2.06 0.48
CA GLU A 83 -16.70 0.62 0.40
C GLU A 83 -15.31 0.37 -0.16
N ASP A 84 -14.88 1.17 -1.14
CA ASP A 84 -13.53 1.12 -1.73
C ASP A 84 -12.45 1.51 -0.74
N ILE A 85 -12.70 2.58 0.03
CA ILE A 85 -11.81 2.99 1.12
C ILE A 85 -11.68 1.86 2.15
N GLN A 86 -12.78 1.25 2.55
CA GLN A 86 -12.74 0.11 3.47
C GLN A 86 -12.00 -1.08 2.87
N ALA A 87 -12.24 -1.41 1.59
CA ALA A 87 -11.60 -2.53 0.93
C ALA A 87 -10.08 -2.36 0.84
N VAL A 88 -9.58 -1.17 0.46
CA VAL A 88 -8.13 -0.92 0.40
C VAL A 88 -7.48 -0.91 1.78
N VAL A 89 -8.16 -0.39 2.80
CA VAL A 89 -7.67 -0.45 4.19
C VAL A 89 -7.60 -1.89 4.69
N ASP A 90 -8.65 -2.67 4.46
CA ASP A 90 -8.71 -4.08 4.85
C ASP A 90 -7.58 -4.87 4.17
N PHE A 91 -7.33 -4.62 2.88
CA PHE A 91 -6.19 -5.20 2.17
C PHE A 91 -4.84 -4.82 2.80
N VAL A 92 -4.59 -3.53 3.05
CA VAL A 92 -3.33 -3.07 3.65
C VAL A 92 -3.09 -3.70 5.02
N LEU A 93 -4.12 -3.72 5.88
CA LEU A 93 -4.01 -4.29 7.22
C LEU A 93 -3.80 -5.80 7.17
N THR A 94 -4.62 -6.53 6.41
CA THR A 94 -4.50 -8.00 6.31
C THR A 94 -3.17 -8.40 5.68
N THR A 95 -2.82 -7.86 4.52
CA THR A 95 -1.65 -8.32 3.76
C THR A 95 -0.33 -7.81 4.36
N PHE A 96 -0.20 -6.50 4.62
CA PHE A 96 1.09 -5.92 5.00
C PHE A 96 1.31 -5.81 6.51
N VAL A 97 0.24 -5.62 7.30
CA VAL A 97 0.38 -5.41 8.75
C VAL A 97 0.24 -6.72 9.53
N ILE A 98 -0.80 -7.50 9.26
CA ILE A 98 -1.11 -8.74 9.99
C ILE A 98 -0.27 -9.90 9.46
N ASN A 99 -0.36 -10.21 8.17
CA ASN A 99 0.29 -11.40 7.61
C ASN A 99 1.75 -11.17 7.20
N LYS A 100 2.18 -9.91 7.08
CA LYS A 100 3.52 -9.52 6.59
C LYS A 100 3.85 -10.13 5.21
N GLU A 101 2.84 -10.29 4.37
CA GLU A 101 2.94 -10.91 3.05
C GLU A 101 3.46 -9.91 1.99
N TYR A 102 3.98 -10.47 0.89
CA TYR A 102 4.26 -9.73 -0.34
C TYR A 102 3.00 -9.67 -1.20
N ASN A 103 2.86 -8.61 -2.01
CA ASN A 103 1.65 -8.41 -2.81
C ASN A 103 1.88 -8.58 -4.31
N THR A 104 2.77 -7.79 -4.90
CA THR A 104 3.02 -7.82 -6.35
C THR A 104 4.52 -7.67 -6.56
N ARG A 105 5.13 -8.65 -7.24
CA ARG A 105 6.46 -8.48 -7.81
C ARG A 105 6.34 -7.56 -9.03
N TYR A 106 7.13 -6.50 -9.04
CA TYR A 106 7.08 -5.45 -10.05
C TYR A 106 8.49 -5.21 -10.54
N LEU A 107 8.64 -4.79 -11.80
CA LEU A 107 9.94 -4.64 -12.47
C LEU A 107 10.59 -5.97 -12.85
N ILE A 108 9.77 -6.97 -13.16
CA ILE A 108 10.22 -8.27 -13.67
C ILE A 108 10.08 -8.31 -15.20
N PRO A 109 10.91 -9.09 -15.91
CA PRO A 109 10.74 -9.27 -17.35
C PRO A 109 9.32 -9.71 -17.74
N GLU A 110 8.67 -10.55 -16.93
CA GLU A 110 7.33 -11.10 -17.20
C GLU A 110 6.22 -10.03 -17.20
N ASN A 111 6.46 -8.84 -16.65
CA ASN A 111 5.52 -7.72 -16.71
C ASN A 111 6.02 -6.54 -17.57
N GLY A 112 6.92 -6.81 -18.52
CA GLY A 112 7.35 -5.86 -19.55
C GLY A 112 8.54 -4.99 -19.15
N TRP A 113 9.19 -5.29 -18.02
CA TRP A 113 10.35 -4.55 -17.53
C TRP A 113 11.65 -5.30 -17.78
N GLU A 114 11.98 -5.47 -19.06
CA GLU A 114 13.21 -6.12 -19.47
C GLU A 114 14.45 -5.36 -18.96
N ASN A 115 15.45 -6.12 -18.50
CA ASN A 115 16.74 -5.59 -18.04
C ASN A 115 16.66 -4.55 -16.92
N HIS A 116 15.58 -4.52 -16.13
CA HIS A 116 15.42 -3.54 -15.05
C HIS A 116 16.55 -3.60 -14.01
N GLN A 117 17.14 -4.76 -13.78
CA GLN A 117 18.26 -4.97 -12.86
C GLN A 117 19.47 -4.05 -13.12
N ARG A 118 19.63 -3.52 -14.35
CA ARG A 118 20.69 -2.54 -14.66
C ARG A 118 20.59 -1.26 -13.83
N TYR A 119 19.40 -0.97 -13.30
CA TYR A 119 19.13 0.20 -12.45
C TYR A 119 19.22 -0.10 -10.95
N ALA A 120 19.64 -1.30 -10.55
CA ALA A 120 19.72 -1.70 -9.14
C ALA A 120 20.63 -0.78 -8.30
N ILE A 121 21.65 -0.16 -8.90
CA ILE A 121 22.51 0.82 -8.21
C ILE A 121 21.71 2.06 -7.80
N ALA A 122 20.81 2.55 -8.66
CA ALA A 122 19.96 3.70 -8.38
C ALA A 122 18.77 3.34 -7.49
N PHE A 123 18.23 2.13 -7.66
CA PHE A 123 17.05 1.63 -6.95
C PHE A 123 17.33 0.25 -6.33
N PRO A 124 18.08 0.16 -5.22
CA PRO A 124 18.48 -1.13 -4.63
C PRO A 124 17.31 -1.96 -4.10
N PHE A 125 16.12 -1.35 -3.98
CA PHE A 125 14.88 -2.01 -3.59
C PHE A 125 14.10 -2.60 -4.78
N ALA A 126 14.47 -2.26 -6.02
CA ALA A 126 13.82 -2.78 -7.22
C ALA A 126 14.48 -4.09 -7.65
N LEU A 127 14.09 -5.17 -6.97
CA LEU A 127 14.78 -6.47 -7.06
C LEU A 127 14.44 -7.30 -8.31
N GLY A 128 13.46 -6.88 -9.12
CA GLY A 128 12.81 -7.77 -10.08
C GLY A 128 11.89 -8.72 -9.33
#